data_AF-A0A9P5Q4H6-F1
#
_entry.id   AF-A0A9P5Q4H6-F1
#
_cell.length_a   1.000
_cell.length_b   1.000
_cell.length_c   1.000
_cell.angle_alpha   90.00
_cell.angle_beta   90.00
_cell.angle_gamma   90.00
#
_symmetry.space_group_name_H-M   'P 1'
#
loop_
_entity.id
_entity.type
_entity.pdbx_description
1 polymer ?
#
loop_
_entity_poly.entity_id
_entity_poly.type
_entity_poly.pdbx_seq_one_letter_code
_entity_poly.pdbx_strand_id
1 'polypeptide(L)'
;MSTSELVTELGLLLRALHLPLTLESPAELTPSLLLAILESILASRLPLSSDLRNALTSKSTEAKNAKIQCMKVFLGVFSDILKENVGLANIDPRKLANGDWDEVVYIGEMLCFMGRETGITDGILDHGDVKELQGWRLTPSTGHDTSISSHRSSSTTDTSTSLHSDFADLRSFQNSYTPSLPSPSTSSRSRIQAHLETEPLVRYSGYIQPVDEDTEISSFELNQSGRTSIPSSNQWDHSSFVKLFEPDPQARTLSLLQQRAFLLRELAKYHEQG
;
A
#
# COMPACT_ATOMS: atom_id res chain seq x y z
N MET A 1 10.30 11.77 -10.64
CA MET A 1 11.76 11.96 -10.67
C MET A 1 12.33 11.21 -11.86
N SER A 2 13.43 11.63 -12.50
CA SER A 2 14.06 10.74 -13.50
C SER A 2 14.77 9.57 -12.80
N THR A 3 14.93 8.43 -13.48
CA THR A 3 15.55 7.24 -12.88
C THR A 3 17.01 7.49 -12.50
N SER A 4 17.74 8.29 -13.30
CA SER A 4 19.10 8.72 -13.01
C SER A 4 19.20 9.65 -11.80
N GLU A 5 18.24 10.55 -11.64
CA GLU A 5 18.13 11.38 -10.43
C GLU A 5 17.89 10.49 -9.21
N LEU A 6 16.98 9.51 -9.31
CA LEU A 6 16.70 8.58 -8.22
C LEU A 6 17.93 7.79 -7.77
N VAL A 7 18.68 7.22 -8.71
CA VAL A 7 19.91 6.49 -8.38
C VAL A 7 20.93 7.41 -7.70
N THR A 8 21.05 8.66 -8.16
CA THR A 8 21.96 9.65 -7.57
C THR A 8 21.55 9.98 -6.14
N GLU A 9 20.26 10.27 -5.91
CA GLU A 9 19.73 10.56 -4.57
C GLU A 9 19.85 9.37 -3.62
N LEU A 10 19.51 8.16 -4.09
CA LEU A 10 19.71 6.93 -3.31
C LEU A 10 21.18 6.73 -2.97
N GLY A 11 22.09 7.01 -3.90
CA GLY A 11 23.53 6.96 -3.65
C GLY A 11 23.99 7.94 -2.56
N LEU A 12 23.42 9.16 -2.53
CA LEU A 12 23.67 10.13 -1.46
C LEU A 12 23.11 9.63 -0.12
N LEU A 13 21.89 9.09 -0.12
CA LEU A 13 21.27 8.51 1.08
C LEU A 13 22.11 7.36 1.65
N LEU A 14 22.56 6.42 0.80
CA LEU A 14 23.42 5.31 1.23
C LEU A 14 24.73 5.79 1.83
N ARG A 15 25.35 6.82 1.25
CA ARG A 15 26.57 7.42 1.78
C ARG A 15 26.32 8.08 3.15
N ALA A 16 25.20 8.78 3.31
CA ALA A 16 24.81 9.41 4.57
C ALA A 16 24.55 8.38 5.67
N LEU A 17 23.99 7.22 5.31
CA LEU A 17 23.77 6.08 6.20
C LEU A 17 25.03 5.22 6.42
N HIS A 18 26.18 5.61 5.87
CA HIS A 18 27.45 4.88 5.94
C HIS A 18 27.36 3.44 5.38
N LEU A 19 26.52 3.22 4.36
CA LEU A 19 26.43 1.95 3.64
C LEU A 19 27.39 2.00 2.43
N PRO A 20 28.45 1.18 2.38
CA PRO A 20 29.46 1.21 1.31
C PRO A 20 28.96 0.47 0.06
N LEU A 21 27.83 0.89 -0.49
CA LEU A 21 27.20 0.31 -1.67
C LEU A 21 26.95 1.40 -2.70
N THR A 22 27.25 1.09 -3.96
CA THR A 22 26.94 1.94 -5.11
C THR A 22 25.82 1.28 -5.90
N LEU A 23 24.75 2.01 -6.15
CA LEU A 23 23.65 1.53 -6.98
C LEU A 23 23.85 1.98 -8.41
N GLU A 24 23.70 1.08 -9.37
CA GLU A 24 23.64 1.40 -10.80
C GLU A 24 22.19 1.55 -11.28
N SER A 25 21.25 0.92 -10.56
CA SER A 25 19.85 0.86 -10.92
C SER A 25 18.96 0.76 -9.69
N PRO A 26 17.73 1.33 -9.70
CA PRO A 26 16.77 1.15 -8.60
C PRO A 26 16.47 -0.33 -8.34
N ALA A 27 16.48 -1.18 -9.37
CA ALA A 27 16.22 -2.62 -9.25
C ALA A 27 17.18 -3.36 -8.30
N GLU A 28 18.31 -2.75 -7.93
CA GLU A 28 19.26 -3.29 -6.96
C GLU A 28 18.84 -3.09 -5.50
N LEU A 29 17.71 -2.41 -5.25
CA LEU A 29 17.05 -2.31 -3.95
C LEU A 29 16.44 -3.66 -3.54
N THR A 30 17.31 -4.61 -3.25
CA THR A 30 16.94 -5.94 -2.74
C THR A 30 16.23 -5.82 -1.39
N PRO A 31 15.39 -6.80 -1.02
CA PRO A 31 14.75 -6.83 0.29
C PRO A 31 15.73 -6.64 1.46
N SER A 32 16.92 -7.24 1.40
CA SER A 32 17.97 -7.05 2.41
C SER A 32 18.49 -5.62 2.49
N LEU A 33 18.66 -4.96 1.34
CA LEU A 33 19.13 -3.58 1.29
C LEU A 33 18.06 -2.62 1.80
N LEU A 34 16.80 -2.80 1.40
CA LEU A 34 15.68 -2.00 1.89
C LEU A 34 15.59 -2.02 3.42
N LEU A 35 15.72 -3.20 4.03
CA LEU A 35 15.75 -3.33 5.49
C LEU A 35 16.97 -2.65 6.10
N ALA A 36 18.16 -2.81 5.49
CA ALA A 36 19.37 -2.19 6.00
C ALA A 36 19.26 -0.65 5.99
N ILE A 37 18.69 -0.07 4.93
CA ILE A 37 18.41 1.37 4.84
C ILE A 37 17.45 1.77 5.95
N LEU A 38 16.31 1.10 6.08
CA LEU A 38 15.29 1.45 7.08
C LEU A 38 15.80 1.30 8.52
N GLU A 39 16.48 0.20 8.85
CA GLU A 39 17.11 0.00 10.16
C GLU A 39 18.18 1.06 10.46
N SER A 40 18.90 1.52 9.44
CA SER A 40 19.89 2.59 9.59
C SER A 40 19.22 3.94 9.86
N ILE A 41 18.13 4.28 9.14
CA ILE A 41 17.33 5.49 9.38
C ILE A 41 16.73 5.46 10.78
N LEU A 42 16.21 4.32 11.22
CA LEU A 42 15.59 4.15 12.53
C LEU A 42 16.60 4.04 13.68
N ALA A 43 17.90 3.92 13.38
CA ALA A 43 18.96 3.57 14.34
C ALA A 43 18.59 2.37 15.25
N SER A 44 17.75 1.46 14.75
CA SER A 44 17.22 0.33 15.52
C SER A 44 16.90 -0.84 14.60
N ARG A 45 16.97 -2.05 15.16
CA ARG A 45 16.67 -3.29 14.43
C ARG A 45 15.17 -3.48 14.35
N LEU A 46 14.68 -3.88 13.18
CA LEU A 46 13.30 -4.31 13.05
C LEU A 46 13.09 -5.64 13.81
N PRO A 47 11.90 -5.85 14.42
CA PRO A 47 11.58 -7.06 15.17
C PRO A 47 11.28 -8.24 14.23
N LEU A 48 12.29 -8.65 13.46
CA LEU A 48 12.23 -9.80 12.56
C LEU A 48 12.81 -11.03 13.25
N SER A 49 12.17 -12.19 13.08
CA SER A 49 12.73 -13.46 13.54
C SER A 49 14.03 -13.78 12.81
N SER A 50 14.95 -14.47 13.49
CA SER A 50 16.23 -14.89 12.90
C SER A 50 16.04 -15.76 11.66
N ASP A 51 14.98 -16.58 11.64
CA ASP A 51 14.64 -17.43 10.50
C ASP A 51 14.31 -16.62 9.25
N LEU A 52 13.57 -15.52 9.39
CA LEU A 52 13.26 -14.62 8.27
C LEU A 52 14.53 -13.97 7.74
N ARG A 53 15.43 -13.50 8.62
CA ARG A 53 16.71 -12.89 8.22
C ARG A 53 17.60 -13.88 7.47
N ASN A 54 17.71 -15.11 7.96
CA ASN A 54 18.49 -16.16 7.31
C ASN A 54 17.90 -16.52 5.95
N ALA A 55 16.56 -16.57 5.85
CA ALA A 55 15.87 -16.89 4.62
C ALA A 55 16.09 -15.86 3.51
N LEU A 56 16.35 -14.58 3.81
CA LEU A 56 16.64 -13.56 2.79
C LEU A 56 17.85 -13.89 1.90
N THR A 57 18.83 -14.62 2.45
CA THR A 57 20.03 -15.06 1.72
C THR A 57 19.83 -16.34 0.91
N SER A 58 18.73 -17.07 1.14
CA SER A 58 18.45 -18.34 0.48
C SER A 58 17.69 -18.14 -0.84
N LYS A 59 17.86 -19.09 -1.76
CA LYS A 59 17.14 -19.14 -3.05
C LYS A 59 15.96 -20.14 -3.04
N SER A 60 15.65 -20.74 -1.88
CA SER A 60 14.55 -21.70 -1.73
C SER A 60 13.17 -21.08 -1.98
N THR A 61 12.17 -21.90 -2.30
CA THR A 61 10.77 -21.45 -2.36
C THR A 61 10.30 -20.89 -1.01
N GLU A 62 10.75 -21.49 0.09
CA GLU A 62 10.51 -20.97 1.46
C GLU A 62 11.12 -19.58 1.64
N ALA A 63 12.27 -19.32 1.02
CA ALA A 63 12.93 -18.03 1.03
C ALA A 63 12.11 -16.95 0.31
N LYS A 64 11.38 -17.30 -0.76
CA LYS A 64 10.47 -16.35 -1.43
C LYS A 64 9.35 -15.92 -0.48
N ASN A 65 8.73 -16.87 0.21
CA ASN A 65 7.68 -16.54 1.20
C ASN A 65 8.23 -15.69 2.34
N ALA A 66 9.43 -16.01 2.84
CA ALA A 66 10.10 -15.21 3.86
C ALA A 66 10.39 -13.77 3.39
N LYS A 67 10.86 -13.58 2.15
CA LYS A 67 11.06 -12.25 1.55
C LYS A 67 9.76 -11.46 1.52
N ILE A 68 8.65 -12.07 1.10
CA ILE A 68 7.33 -11.42 1.06
C ILE A 68 6.90 -11.00 2.46
N GLN A 69 7.02 -11.88 3.46
CA GLN A 69 6.68 -11.54 4.85
C GLN A 69 7.56 -10.41 5.37
N CYS A 70 8.84 -10.41 5.01
CA CYS A 70 9.75 -9.36 5.38
C CYS A 70 9.38 -8.01 4.75
N MET A 71 8.96 -8.00 3.47
CA MET A 71 8.47 -6.79 2.81
C MET A 71 7.15 -6.30 3.40
N LYS A 72 6.27 -7.18 3.89
CA LYS A 72 5.07 -6.76 4.64
C LYS A 72 5.43 -6.03 5.94
N VAL A 73 6.38 -6.57 6.70
CA VAL A 73 6.85 -5.92 7.94
C VAL A 73 7.51 -4.59 7.62
N PHE A 74 8.36 -4.55 6.59
CA PHE A 74 8.97 -3.31 6.10
C PHE A 74 7.91 -2.26 5.77
N LEU A 75 6.91 -2.60 4.95
CA LEU A 75 5.85 -1.66 4.54
C LEU A 75 5.01 -1.19 5.73
N GLY A 76 4.69 -2.07 6.68
CA GLY A 76 3.97 -1.70 7.89
C GLY A 76 4.74 -0.67 8.72
N VAL A 77 6.01 -0.97 9.02
CA VAL A 77 6.87 -0.06 9.79
C VAL A 77 7.13 1.24 9.03
N PHE A 78 7.36 1.17 7.72
CA PHE A 78 7.58 2.33 6.87
C PHE A 78 6.35 3.25 6.83
N SER A 79 5.14 2.66 6.79
CA SER A 79 3.88 3.40 6.88
C SER A 79 3.73 4.11 8.22
N ASP A 80 4.06 3.44 9.33
CA ASP A 80 3.96 4.02 10.67
C ASP A 80 4.92 5.22 10.85
N ILE A 81 6.08 5.17 10.21
CA ILE A 81 7.08 6.25 10.28
C ILE A 81 6.63 7.48 9.49
N LEU A 82 6.07 7.28 8.29
CA LEU A 82 5.65 8.39 7.44
C LEU A 82 4.46 9.16 8.02
N LYS A 83 3.65 8.54 8.91
CA LYS A 83 2.49 9.13 9.61
C LYS A 83 1.40 9.74 8.71
N GLU A 84 1.61 9.68 7.39
CA GLU A 84 0.74 10.20 6.35
C GLU A 84 0.36 9.05 5.41
N ASN A 85 -0.84 9.11 4.84
CA ASN A 85 -1.31 8.11 3.88
C ASN A 85 -0.64 8.32 2.52
N VAL A 86 0.65 7.99 2.43
CA VAL A 86 1.45 8.26 1.23
C VAL A 86 1.09 7.38 0.04
N GLY A 87 0.17 6.41 0.21
CA GLY A 87 -0.23 5.47 -0.81
C GLY A 87 0.44 4.09 -0.71
N LEU A 88 1.19 3.83 0.37
CA LEU A 88 1.86 2.53 0.61
C LEU A 88 0.88 1.34 0.66
N ALA A 89 -0.41 1.60 0.94
CA ALA A 89 -1.45 0.57 0.92
C ALA A 89 -1.64 -0.09 -0.45
N ASN A 90 -1.21 0.57 -1.54
CA ASN A 90 -1.34 0.07 -2.90
C ASN A 90 -0.13 -0.77 -3.36
N ILE A 91 0.98 -0.75 -2.61
CA ILE A 91 2.18 -1.52 -2.95
C ILE A 91 1.93 -2.99 -2.69
N ASP A 92 2.16 -3.83 -3.70
CA ASP A 92 2.12 -5.28 -3.51
C ASP A 92 3.45 -5.78 -2.90
N PRO A 93 3.46 -6.31 -1.66
CA PRO A 93 4.67 -6.84 -1.05
C PRO A 93 5.28 -8.01 -1.83
N ARG A 94 4.51 -8.71 -2.67
CA ARG A 94 5.02 -9.79 -3.53
C ARG A 94 5.87 -9.24 -4.67
N LYS A 95 5.37 -8.22 -5.33
CA LYS A 95 6.06 -7.52 -6.41
C LYS A 95 7.32 -6.83 -5.90
N LEU A 96 7.21 -6.12 -4.77
CA LEU A 96 8.37 -5.52 -4.11
C LEU A 96 9.42 -6.58 -3.71
N ALA A 97 9.00 -7.71 -3.15
CA ALA A 97 9.92 -8.80 -2.80
C ALA A 97 10.63 -9.44 -4.01
N ASN A 98 10.00 -9.39 -5.19
CA ASN A 98 10.59 -9.84 -6.45
C ASN A 98 11.51 -8.79 -7.09
N GLY A 99 11.46 -7.54 -6.60
CA GLY A 99 12.19 -6.42 -7.20
C GLY A 99 11.50 -5.86 -8.44
N ASP A 100 10.17 -5.95 -8.52
CA ASP A 100 9.42 -5.39 -9.64
C ASP A 100 9.63 -3.87 -9.71
N TRP A 101 9.91 -3.39 -10.93
CA TRP A 101 10.42 -2.05 -11.18
C TRP A 101 9.59 -0.93 -10.56
N ASP A 102 8.27 -0.94 -10.79
CA ASP A 102 7.38 0.13 -10.36
C ASP A 102 7.35 0.27 -8.82
N GLU A 103 7.26 -0.85 -8.12
CA GLU A 103 7.22 -0.87 -6.64
C GLU A 103 8.57 -0.41 -6.06
N VAL A 104 9.67 -0.85 -6.67
CA VAL A 104 11.02 -0.53 -6.22
C VAL A 104 11.35 0.95 -6.44
N VAL A 105 11.02 1.50 -7.60
CA VAL A 105 11.21 2.93 -7.90
C VAL A 105 10.40 3.76 -6.91
N TYR A 106 9.14 3.40 -6.68
CA TYR A 106 8.27 4.13 -5.76
C TYR A 106 8.79 4.09 -4.31
N ILE A 107 9.22 2.92 -3.81
CA ILE A 107 9.86 2.83 -2.49
C ILE A 107 11.17 3.62 -2.44
N GLY A 108 11.97 3.59 -3.52
CA GLY A 108 13.19 4.37 -3.63
C GLY A 108 12.95 5.87 -3.50
N GLU A 109 11.97 6.40 -4.23
CA GLU A 109 11.57 7.81 -4.15
C GLU A 109 11.14 8.18 -2.71
N MET A 110 10.39 7.28 -2.05
CA MET A 110 9.90 7.51 -0.70
C MET A 110 11.02 7.45 0.36
N LEU A 111 12.03 6.60 0.16
CA LEU A 111 13.22 6.56 1.01
C LEU A 111 14.05 7.84 0.86
N CYS A 112 14.24 8.34 -0.36
CA CYS A 112 14.90 9.63 -0.59
C CYS A 112 14.14 10.78 0.07
N PHE A 113 12.81 10.78 -0.05
CA PHE A 113 11.96 11.75 0.63
C PHE A 113 12.15 11.71 2.16
N MET A 114 12.11 10.52 2.76
CA MET A 114 12.35 10.36 4.19
C MET A 114 13.76 10.79 4.62
N GLY A 115 14.78 10.51 3.80
CA GLY A 115 16.16 10.94 4.05
C GLY A 115 16.32 12.46 4.10
N ARG A 116 15.58 13.19 3.26
CA ARG A 116 15.50 14.65 3.30
C ARG A 116 14.74 15.15 4.52
N GLU A 117 13.57 14.57 4.79
CA GLU A 117 12.72 15.00 5.91
C GLU A 117 13.39 14.80 7.27
N THR A 118 14.23 13.77 7.39
CA THR A 118 15.03 13.50 8.60
C THR A 118 16.34 14.29 8.67
N GLY A 119 16.67 15.09 7.64
CA GLY A 119 17.91 15.86 7.56
C GLY A 119 19.17 15.01 7.37
N ILE A 120 19.05 13.72 7.05
CA ILE A 120 20.18 12.79 6.89
C ILE A 120 21.02 13.20 5.68
N THR A 121 20.37 13.63 4.60
CA THR A 121 21.05 14.01 3.35
C THR A 121 21.54 15.47 3.32
N ASP A 122 21.05 16.32 4.21
CA ASP A 122 21.35 17.76 4.21
C ASP A 122 22.82 18.06 4.51
N GLY A 123 23.46 17.24 5.35
CA GLY A 123 24.88 17.38 5.69
C GLY A 123 25.86 17.05 4.56
N ILE A 124 25.42 16.38 3.49
CA ILE A 124 26.25 16.04 2.33
C ILE A 124 26.17 17.12 1.24
N LEU A 125 25.08 17.89 1.21
CA LEU A 125 24.83 18.91 0.20
C LEU A 125 25.28 20.32 0.61
N ASP A 126 25.87 20.47 1.81
CA ASP A 126 26.27 21.76 2.35
C ASP A 126 27.59 22.27 1.72
N HIS A 127 27.53 22.76 0.47
CA HIS A 127 28.43 23.82 -0.03
C HIS A 127 27.98 24.54 -1.31
N GLY A 128 26.68 24.63 -1.64
CA GLY A 128 26.31 25.53 -2.76
C GLY A 128 24.85 25.74 -3.14
N ASP A 129 23.97 24.74 -3.06
CA ASP A 129 22.73 24.75 -3.86
C ASP A 129 21.41 24.51 -3.10
N VAL A 130 21.40 24.74 -1.79
CA VAL A 130 20.23 24.47 -0.93
C VAL A 130 19.03 25.41 -1.23
N LYS A 131 19.18 26.40 -2.12
CA LYS A 131 18.11 27.32 -2.49
C LYS A 131 17.23 26.87 -3.65
N GLU A 132 17.62 25.84 -4.41
CA GLU A 132 16.86 25.43 -5.61
C GLU A 132 16.05 24.13 -5.42
N LEU A 133 16.40 23.28 -4.43
CA LEU A 133 15.67 22.03 -4.17
C LEU A 133 14.49 22.14 -3.21
N GLN A 134 14.24 23.31 -2.61
CA GLN A 134 12.95 23.60 -1.95
C GLN A 134 11.80 23.82 -2.96
N GLY A 135 12.11 23.79 -4.27
CA GLY A 135 11.14 23.86 -5.36
C GLY A 135 10.26 22.61 -5.54
N TRP A 136 10.48 21.53 -4.78
CA TRP A 136 9.66 20.31 -4.83
C TRP A 136 8.45 20.36 -3.88
N ARG A 137 8.01 21.57 -3.49
CA ARG A 137 6.59 21.75 -3.20
C ARG A 137 5.84 21.52 -4.51
N LEU A 138 4.97 20.51 -4.54
CA LEU A 138 4.06 20.19 -5.65
C LEU A 138 3.09 21.37 -5.93
N THR A 139 3.56 22.50 -6.46
CA THR A 139 2.70 23.60 -6.91
C THR A 139 2.30 23.37 -8.36
N PRO A 140 1.01 23.37 -8.69
CA PRO A 140 0.56 23.26 -10.08
C PRO A 140 0.86 24.58 -10.81
N SER A 141 1.74 24.53 -11.81
CA SER A 141 1.96 25.63 -12.75
C SER A 141 0.70 25.84 -13.60
N THR A 142 -0.19 26.69 -13.12
CA THR A 142 -1.32 27.21 -13.91
C THR A 142 -0.85 28.43 -14.67
N GLY A 143 -0.35 28.22 -15.88
CA GLY A 143 -0.10 29.26 -16.87
C GLY A 143 -0.94 28.98 -18.11
N HIS A 144 -2.11 29.62 -18.18
CA HIS A 144 -2.81 29.83 -19.44
C HIS A 144 -1.90 30.63 -20.37
N ASP A 145 -1.74 30.18 -21.61
CA ASP A 145 -1.91 31.09 -22.73
C ASP A 145 -2.48 30.38 -23.96
N THR A 146 -3.62 30.94 -24.36
CA THR A 146 -4.42 30.65 -25.53
C THR A 146 -3.68 31.12 -26.77
N SER A 147 -3.52 30.27 -27.80
CA SER A 147 -3.52 30.71 -29.21
C SER A 147 -3.67 29.54 -30.19
N ILE A 148 -4.91 29.36 -30.65
CA ILE A 148 -5.32 29.16 -32.06
C ILE A 148 -4.18 29.03 -33.11
N SER A 149 -4.15 27.91 -33.83
CA SER A 149 -4.05 27.91 -35.30
C SER A 149 -4.43 26.56 -35.91
N SER A 150 -5.24 26.64 -36.96
CA SER A 150 -5.92 25.55 -37.66
C SER A 150 -5.16 25.07 -38.89
N HIS A 151 -4.76 23.80 -39.00
CA HIS A 151 -4.48 23.13 -40.29
C HIS A 151 -4.78 21.62 -40.15
N ARG A 152 -5.97 21.14 -40.54
CA ARG A 152 -6.31 20.47 -41.82
C ARG A 152 -5.46 19.24 -42.22
N SER A 153 -6.13 18.09 -42.13
CA SER A 153 -6.34 17.08 -43.19
C SER A 153 -5.50 15.78 -43.23
N SER A 154 -6.25 14.72 -43.60
CA SER A 154 -5.87 13.44 -44.23
C SER A 154 -5.15 12.40 -43.36
N SER A 155 -5.46 11.10 -43.36
CA SER A 155 -6.35 10.26 -44.17
C SER A 155 -6.33 8.83 -43.61
N THR A 156 -7.47 8.13 -43.71
CA THR A 156 -7.64 6.70 -44.04
C THR A 156 -6.69 5.63 -43.46
N THR A 157 -7.22 4.63 -42.75
CA THR A 157 -7.67 3.34 -43.31
C THR A 157 -8.05 2.37 -42.20
N ASP A 158 -9.17 1.70 -42.40
CA ASP A 158 -9.66 0.55 -41.65
C ASP A 158 -8.64 -0.59 -41.59
N THR A 159 -8.59 -1.34 -40.49
CA THR A 159 -8.26 -2.76 -40.52
C THR A 159 -8.90 -3.48 -39.34
N SER A 160 -10.05 -4.08 -39.62
CA SER A 160 -10.67 -5.13 -38.82
C SER A 160 -9.83 -6.40 -38.93
N THR A 161 -9.40 -6.99 -37.81
CA THR A 161 -9.06 -8.42 -37.77
C THR A 161 -9.58 -9.07 -36.49
N SER A 162 -10.62 -9.86 -36.68
CA SER A 162 -11.08 -10.92 -35.78
C SER A 162 -10.12 -12.10 -35.90
N LEU A 163 -9.62 -12.62 -34.79
CA LEU A 163 -9.09 -13.99 -34.71
C LEU A 163 -9.44 -14.62 -33.36
N HIS A 164 -10.57 -15.30 -33.40
CA HIS A 164 -10.83 -16.61 -32.82
C HIS A 164 -9.55 -17.43 -32.57
N SER A 165 -9.35 -17.93 -31.36
CA SER A 165 -8.61 -19.18 -31.15
C SER A 165 -9.01 -19.81 -29.82
N ASP A 166 -9.88 -20.80 -29.95
CA ASP A 166 -10.04 -21.91 -29.01
C ASP A 166 -8.69 -22.53 -28.69
N PHE A 167 -8.41 -22.73 -27.41
CA PHE A 167 -7.38 -23.67 -26.98
C PHE A 167 -8.02 -24.75 -26.12
N ALA A 168 -8.03 -25.94 -26.73
CA ALA A 168 -8.12 -27.28 -26.20
C ALA A 168 -7.70 -27.41 -24.72
N ASP A 169 -8.49 -28.05 -23.86
CA ASP A 169 -8.73 -29.50 -23.86
C ASP A 169 -7.44 -30.28 -23.60
N LEU A 170 -7.13 -30.51 -22.32
CA LEU A 170 -6.28 -31.61 -21.87
C LEU A 170 -6.61 -31.97 -20.41
N ARG A 171 -7.07 -33.23 -20.24
CA ARG A 171 -6.68 -34.18 -19.17
C ARG A 171 -7.23 -33.86 -17.76
N SER A 172 -7.76 -34.81 -16.98
CA SER A 172 -7.73 -36.26 -17.02
C SER A 172 -8.54 -36.80 -15.83
N PHE A 173 -8.74 -38.11 -15.84
CA PHE A 173 -9.03 -39.00 -14.71
C PHE A 173 -10.49 -39.37 -14.46
N GLN A 174 -10.85 -40.49 -15.10
CA GLN A 174 -11.56 -41.59 -14.46
C GLN A 174 -11.31 -41.63 -12.95
N ASN A 175 -12.40 -41.66 -12.18
CA ASN A 175 -12.53 -42.60 -11.09
C ASN A 175 -14.01 -42.88 -10.86
N SER A 176 -14.42 -44.08 -11.26
CA SER A 176 -15.51 -44.84 -10.66
C SER A 176 -15.34 -44.88 -9.15
N TYR A 177 -16.41 -44.71 -8.38
CA TYR A 177 -16.87 -45.61 -7.31
C TYR A 177 -18.13 -45.01 -6.67
N THR A 178 -19.27 -45.64 -6.97
CA THR A 178 -20.48 -45.62 -6.14
C THR A 178 -20.19 -46.38 -4.84
N PRO A 179 -20.74 -45.95 -3.69
CA PRO A 179 -21.91 -46.67 -3.22
C PRO A 179 -22.99 -45.79 -2.56
N SER A 180 -24.21 -46.31 -2.68
CA SER A 180 -25.50 -45.87 -2.17
C SER A 180 -25.70 -46.01 -0.65
N LEU A 181 -26.81 -45.39 -0.17
CA LEU A 181 -27.60 -45.58 1.07
C LEU A 181 -27.41 -44.52 2.18
N PRO A 182 -28.40 -44.34 3.09
CA PRO A 182 -29.79 -43.97 2.84
C PRO A 182 -30.25 -42.78 3.72
N SER A 183 -31.27 -42.05 3.26
CA SER A 183 -31.91 -40.96 3.99
C SER A 183 -32.73 -41.44 5.20
N PRO A 184 -32.75 -40.67 6.30
CA PRO A 184 -33.87 -40.64 7.22
C PRO A 184 -34.64 -39.32 7.10
N SER A 185 -35.92 -39.47 6.81
CA SER A 185 -36.97 -38.47 6.88
C SER A 185 -37.32 -38.06 8.31
N THR A 186 -37.39 -36.77 8.62
CA THR A 186 -38.23 -36.26 9.72
C THR A 186 -38.76 -34.85 9.44
N SER A 187 -40.09 -34.78 9.32
CA SER A 187 -40.99 -33.80 9.96
C SER A 187 -40.92 -32.30 9.62
N SER A 188 -41.88 -31.89 8.80
CA SER A 188 -43.01 -31.04 9.21
C SER A 188 -42.74 -29.85 10.15
N ARG A 189 -42.46 -28.70 9.52
CA ARG A 189 -43.19 -27.42 9.63
C ARG A 189 -44.11 -27.25 10.85
N SER A 190 -43.69 -26.42 11.80
CA SER A 190 -44.42 -25.23 12.30
C SER A 190 -43.83 -24.76 13.64
N ARG A 191 -43.46 -23.48 13.76
CA ARG A 191 -43.94 -22.58 14.83
C ARG A 191 -43.39 -21.16 14.63
N ILE A 192 -44.26 -20.23 14.93
CA ILE A 192 -44.22 -18.78 14.82
C ILE A 192 -43.28 -18.15 15.89
N GLN A 193 -42.89 -16.89 15.64
CA GLN A 193 -42.53 -15.81 16.58
C GLN A 193 -41.03 -15.51 16.84
N ALA A 194 -40.63 -14.33 16.35
CA ALA A 194 -39.96 -13.24 17.05
C ALA A 194 -39.12 -13.58 18.30
N HIS A 195 -37.84 -13.16 18.32
CA HIS A 195 -37.32 -12.14 19.25
C HIS A 195 -35.78 -11.95 19.09
N LEU A 196 -35.35 -10.69 19.18
CA LEU A 196 -34.08 -10.16 19.69
C LEU A 196 -32.74 -10.54 19.04
N GLU A 197 -32.14 -9.49 18.46
CA GLU A 197 -30.72 -9.13 18.62
C GLU A 197 -30.14 -9.73 19.91
N THR A 198 -29.36 -10.79 19.76
CA THR A 198 -28.55 -11.33 20.83
C THR A 198 -27.11 -11.13 20.40
N GLU A 199 -26.55 -10.01 20.83
CA GLU A 199 -25.10 -9.82 20.92
C GLU A 199 -24.46 -11.11 21.48
N PRO A 200 -23.45 -11.69 20.82
CA PRO A 200 -22.86 -12.94 21.26
C PRO A 200 -22.19 -12.72 22.62
N LEU A 201 -22.84 -13.23 23.68
CA LEU A 201 -22.30 -13.23 25.03
C LEU A 201 -21.00 -14.03 25.05
N VAL A 202 -19.88 -13.31 25.17
CA VAL A 202 -18.54 -13.89 25.29
C VAL A 202 -18.50 -14.78 26.54
N ARG A 203 -18.50 -16.11 26.33
CA ARG A 203 -18.43 -17.09 27.41
C ARG A 203 -16.98 -17.27 27.87
N TYR A 204 -16.68 -16.80 29.08
CA TYR A 204 -15.39 -17.01 29.77
C TYR A 204 -15.30 -18.38 30.46
N SER A 205 -15.78 -19.45 29.83
CA SER A 205 -15.70 -20.81 30.41
C SER A 205 -14.33 -21.47 30.22
N GLY A 206 -13.36 -20.79 29.62
CA GLY A 206 -11.98 -21.30 29.47
C GLY A 206 -11.80 -22.49 28.52
N TYR A 207 -12.88 -22.98 27.92
CA TYR A 207 -12.87 -24.05 26.92
C TYR A 207 -13.32 -23.49 25.58
N ILE A 208 -12.42 -23.54 24.58
CA ILE A 208 -12.73 -23.23 23.19
C ILE A 208 -13.51 -24.43 22.64
N GLN A 209 -14.78 -24.22 22.36
CA GLN A 209 -15.61 -25.24 21.71
C GLN A 209 -15.11 -25.41 20.27
N PRO A 210 -15.03 -26.64 19.73
CA PRO A 210 -14.72 -26.85 18.32
C PRO A 210 -15.70 -26.02 17.48
N VAL A 211 -15.14 -25.08 16.72
CA VAL A 211 -15.90 -24.22 15.80
C VAL A 211 -16.27 -25.07 14.60
N ASP A 212 -17.52 -24.96 14.16
CA ASP A 212 -18.00 -25.63 12.96
C ASP A 212 -17.37 -24.95 11.73
N GLU A 213 -16.49 -25.68 11.03
CA GLU A 213 -15.68 -25.17 9.91
C GLU A 213 -16.58 -24.58 8.81
N ASP A 214 -17.74 -25.21 8.57
CA ASP A 214 -18.67 -24.79 7.52
C ASP A 214 -19.31 -23.42 7.82
N THR A 215 -19.51 -23.10 9.11
CA THR A 215 -20.12 -21.84 9.54
C THR A 215 -19.12 -20.67 9.46
N GLU A 216 -17.84 -20.93 9.73
CA GLU A 216 -16.77 -19.93 9.60
C GLU A 216 -16.52 -19.57 8.13
N ILE A 217 -16.42 -20.59 7.26
CA ILE A 217 -16.17 -20.41 5.82
C ILE A 217 -17.29 -19.59 5.17
N SER A 218 -18.56 -19.90 5.46
CA SER A 218 -19.69 -19.19 4.87
C SER A 218 -19.82 -17.74 5.35
N SER A 219 -19.43 -17.44 6.59
CA SER A 219 -19.36 -16.06 7.11
C SER A 219 -18.27 -15.24 6.41
N PHE A 220 -17.15 -15.87 6.08
CA PHE A 220 -16.04 -15.23 5.36
C PHE A 220 -16.41 -14.91 3.90
N GLU A 221 -17.07 -15.84 3.20
CA GLU A 221 -17.49 -15.65 1.79
C GLU A 221 -18.58 -14.56 1.64
N LEU A 222 -19.49 -14.46 2.62
CA LEU A 222 -20.51 -13.41 2.66
C LEU A 222 -19.89 -12.01 2.77
N ASN A 223 -18.84 -11.87 3.57
CA ASN A 223 -18.10 -10.60 3.70
C ASN A 223 -17.24 -10.27 2.48
N GLN A 224 -16.82 -11.28 1.72
CA GLN A 224 -16.06 -11.10 0.48
C GLN A 224 -16.95 -10.59 -0.66
N SER A 225 -18.19 -11.08 -0.72
CA SER A 225 -19.17 -10.72 -1.77
C SER A 225 -19.64 -9.26 -1.72
N GLY A 226 -19.44 -8.56 -0.60
CA GLY A 226 -19.71 -7.12 -0.46
C GLY A 226 -18.59 -6.21 -0.99
N ARG A 227 -17.47 -6.76 -1.44
CA ARG A 227 -16.23 -6.01 -1.75
C ARG A 227 -15.63 -6.33 -3.12
N THR A 228 -16.42 -6.44 -4.19
CA THR A 228 -15.83 -6.44 -5.53
C THR A 228 -16.76 -5.90 -6.60
N SER A 229 -16.57 -4.62 -6.93
CA SER A 229 -16.67 -4.11 -8.30
C SER A 229 -15.86 -2.81 -8.42
N ILE A 230 -14.55 -2.94 -8.62
CA ILE A 230 -13.71 -1.84 -9.14
C ILE A 230 -13.26 -2.25 -10.55
N PRO A 231 -13.57 -1.45 -11.58
CA PRO A 231 -13.21 -1.77 -12.95
C PRO A 231 -11.71 -1.62 -13.17
N SER A 232 -11.16 -2.59 -13.88
CA SER A 232 -9.83 -2.54 -14.47
C SER A 232 -9.80 -1.43 -15.52
N SER A 233 -9.04 -0.36 -15.27
CA SER A 233 -8.68 0.64 -16.27
C SER A 233 -7.31 1.22 -15.95
N ASN A 234 -6.33 0.78 -16.72
CA ASN A 234 -4.96 1.26 -16.77
C ASN A 234 -4.90 2.75 -17.15
N GLN A 235 -4.76 3.64 -16.17
CA GLN A 235 -4.16 4.95 -16.36
C GLN A 235 -3.81 5.53 -14.98
N TRP A 236 -2.55 5.43 -14.57
CA TRP A 236 -2.08 6.10 -13.36
C TRP A 236 -1.96 7.58 -13.70
N ASP A 237 -3.05 8.30 -13.43
CA ASP A 237 -3.09 9.75 -13.59
C ASP A 237 -2.28 10.40 -12.45
N HIS A 238 -1.01 10.66 -12.75
CA HIS A 238 -0.08 11.41 -11.90
C HIS A 238 -0.60 12.81 -11.50
N SER A 239 -1.70 13.32 -12.10
CA SER A 239 -2.32 14.58 -11.70
C SER A 239 -3.06 14.50 -10.35
N SER A 240 -3.44 13.31 -9.90
CA SER A 240 -4.06 13.09 -8.59
C SER A 240 -3.08 13.26 -7.41
N PHE A 241 -1.77 13.13 -7.67
CA PHE A 241 -0.70 13.31 -6.68
C PHE A 241 -0.48 14.78 -6.29
N VAL A 242 -0.80 15.74 -7.18
CA VAL A 242 -0.60 17.18 -6.90
C VAL A 242 -1.75 17.77 -6.07
N LYS A 243 -2.95 17.16 -6.08
CA LYS A 243 -4.12 17.68 -5.34
C LYS A 243 -4.21 17.28 -3.87
N LEU A 244 -3.37 16.36 -3.40
CA LEU A 244 -3.44 15.83 -2.03
C LEU A 244 -2.36 16.37 -1.08
N PHE A 245 -1.36 17.10 -1.61
CA PHE A 245 -0.24 17.66 -0.82
C PHE A 245 -0.32 19.17 -0.57
N GLU A 246 -1.48 19.78 -0.82
CA GLU A 246 -1.75 21.13 -0.34
C GLU A 246 -2.78 21.02 0.79
N PRO A 247 -2.38 20.99 2.09
CA PRO A 247 -3.29 21.40 3.13
C PRO A 247 -3.56 22.87 2.84
N ASP A 248 -4.68 23.15 2.17
CA ASP A 248 -5.13 24.51 1.87
C ASP A 248 -4.82 25.36 3.11
N PRO A 249 -3.93 26.37 3.00
CA PRO A 249 -3.54 27.17 4.15
C PRO A 249 -4.77 27.79 4.82
N GLN A 250 -5.87 27.97 4.06
CA GLN A 250 -7.16 28.36 4.60
C GLN A 250 -7.82 27.24 5.41
N ALA A 251 -7.81 25.99 4.94
CA ALA A 251 -8.29 24.84 5.71
C ALA A 251 -7.55 24.66 7.05
N ARG A 252 -6.21 24.82 7.07
CA ARG A 252 -5.44 24.81 8.33
C ARG A 252 -5.82 25.97 9.24
N THR A 253 -6.00 27.16 8.67
CA THR A 253 -6.43 28.35 9.42
C THR A 253 -7.84 28.17 9.99
N LEU A 254 -8.76 27.59 9.22
CA LEU A 254 -10.12 27.28 9.66
C LEU A 254 -10.12 26.23 10.77
N SER A 255 -9.30 25.19 10.66
CA SER A 255 -9.17 24.17 11.71
C SER A 255 -8.65 24.78 13.02
N LEU A 256 -7.63 25.64 12.95
CA LEU A 256 -7.11 26.38 14.12
C LEU A 256 -8.15 27.34 14.70
N LEU A 257 -8.93 28.03 13.86
CA LEU A 257 -10.02 28.90 14.29
C LEU A 257 -11.15 28.12 14.98
N GLN A 258 -11.51 26.95 14.45
CA GLN A 258 -12.50 26.06 15.06
C GLN A 258 -12.01 25.54 16.42
N GLN A 259 -10.75 25.11 16.52
CA GLN A 259 -10.17 24.67 17.78
C GLN A 259 -10.09 25.80 18.81
N ARG A 260 -9.75 27.02 18.38
CA ARG A 260 -9.77 28.22 19.25
C ARG A 260 -11.19 28.54 19.74
N ALA A 261 -12.18 28.50 18.86
CA ALA A 261 -13.58 28.76 19.22
C ALA A 261 -14.10 27.73 20.23
N PHE A 262 -13.73 26.46 20.07
CA PHE A 262 -14.07 25.39 21.01
C PHE A 262 -13.48 25.65 22.40
N LEU A 263 -12.18 25.99 22.50
CA LEU A 263 -11.53 26.26 23.78
C LEU A 263 -12.12 27.49 24.48
N LEU A 264 -12.43 28.56 23.73
CA LEU A 264 -13.08 29.75 24.29
C LEU A 264 -14.48 29.43 24.84
N ARG A 265 -15.23 28.54 24.17
CA ARG A 265 -16.53 28.09 24.66
C ARG A 265 -16.41 27.29 25.95
N GLU A 266 -15.42 26.41 26.06
CA GLU A 266 -15.15 25.69 27.31
C GLU A 266 -14.75 26.65 28.43
N LEU A 267 -13.84 27.59 28.20
CA LEU A 267 -13.46 28.60 29.20
C LEU A 267 -14.64 29.45 29.66
N ALA A 268 -15.56 29.82 28.76
CA ALA A 268 -16.75 30.57 29.11
C ALA A 268 -17.67 29.78 30.07
N LYS A 269 -17.83 28.47 29.86
CA LYS A 269 -18.62 27.62 30.78
C LYS A 269 -18.03 27.59 32.19
N TYR A 270 -16.71 27.54 32.31
CA TYR A 270 -16.06 27.54 33.63
C TYR A 270 -16.24 28.87 34.37
N HIS A 271 -16.36 29.99 33.65
CA HIS A 271 -16.56 31.30 34.26
C HIS A 271 -18.02 31.56 34.69
N GLU A 272 -19.00 30.81 34.17
CA GLU A 272 -20.41 30.91 34.58
C GLU A 272 -20.74 30.05 35.81
N GLN A 273 -19.82 29.18 36.24
CA GLN A 273 -20.01 28.26 37.38
C GLN A 273 -19.27 28.69 38.66
N GLY A 274 -18.59 29.84 38.66
CA GLY A 274 -17.96 30.47 39.83
C GLY A 274 -18.64 31.78 40.19
#